data_AF-A0A4P6XQ39-F1
#
_entry.id   AF-A0A4P6XQ39-F1
#
_cell.length_a   1.000
_cell.length_b   1.000
_cell.length_c   1.000
_cell.angle_alpha   90.00
_cell.angle_beta   90.00
_cell.angle_gamma   90.00
#
_symmetry.space_group_name_H-M   'P 1'
#
loop_
_entity.id
_entity.type
_entity.pdbx_description
1 polymer ?
#
loop_
_entity_poly.entity_id
_entity_poly.type
_entity_poly.pdbx_seq_one_letter_code
_entity_poly.pdbx_strand_id
1 'polypeptide(L)'
;MARSTSASTTSATPTETFSDLMSKFMIHSPLSDLTWKQKDTPAEYSFDATLFASQQVMSPVKGENELTDYKLEKDTAQVFPDFYYQFIRNFSKGSCVNAAYCDRDLTAFKAAFEGPENDIRRVMANVKNDFANAFKNALGASFDDEYETAFFDRTYVETQFVKRLIELKEWPEFGIRQNIVIEKARSGNVKPYVWFLKAFNFTDTEIWTLVYPLLINGSLSREDKTTFRKKMEICQNKDGTLLDNINDFIDCLVLKKLFAKANQVQDPTTGYVPKENNSDISKNLLDGYSKVRRDSEGEPELPSEENQST
;
A
#
# COMPACT_ATOMS: atom_id res chain seq x y z
N MET A 1 -22.45 -61.26 -31.84
CA MET A 1 -22.07 -60.59 -30.59
C MET A 1 -20.91 -59.65 -30.90
N ALA A 2 -21.12 -58.34 -30.89
CA ALA A 2 -20.05 -57.35 -30.98
C ALA A 2 -20.19 -56.42 -29.77
N ARG A 3 -19.22 -56.48 -28.86
CA ARG A 3 -19.15 -55.63 -27.67
C ARG A 3 -18.74 -54.23 -28.11
N SER A 4 -19.63 -53.26 -27.89
CA SER A 4 -19.27 -51.84 -27.86
C SER A 4 -18.51 -51.57 -26.56
N THR A 5 -17.26 -51.15 -26.67
CA THR A 5 -16.54 -50.49 -25.58
C THR A 5 -16.80 -49.00 -25.65
N SER A 6 -17.71 -48.53 -24.79
CA SER A 6 -17.92 -47.11 -24.53
C SER A 6 -16.71 -46.56 -23.78
N ALA A 7 -16.00 -45.60 -24.39
CA ALA A 7 -14.99 -44.81 -23.69
C ALA A 7 -15.67 -43.87 -22.70
N SER A 8 -15.36 -44.01 -21.41
CA SER A 8 -15.72 -43.05 -20.37
C SER A 8 -14.99 -41.73 -20.62
N THR A 9 -15.74 -40.70 -20.96
CA THR A 9 -15.30 -39.30 -20.88
C THR A 9 -15.14 -38.91 -19.42
N THR A 10 -13.89 -38.82 -18.95
CA THR A 10 -13.54 -38.09 -17.72
C THR A 10 -13.97 -36.63 -17.88
N SER A 11 -14.98 -36.22 -17.12
CA SER A 11 -15.37 -34.81 -17.00
C SER A 11 -14.22 -34.04 -16.35
N ALA A 12 -13.57 -33.16 -17.11
CA ALA A 12 -12.61 -32.21 -16.55
C ALA A 12 -13.35 -31.30 -15.56
N THR A 13 -12.99 -31.39 -14.28
CA THR A 13 -13.48 -30.47 -13.24
C THR A 13 -13.01 -29.05 -13.60
N PRO A 14 -13.87 -28.02 -13.56
CA PRO A 14 -13.44 -26.65 -13.82
C PRO A 14 -12.32 -26.25 -12.84
N THR A 15 -11.20 -25.76 -13.36
CA THR A 15 -10.11 -25.21 -12.54
C THR A 15 -10.60 -23.89 -11.93
N GLU A 16 -10.71 -23.83 -10.61
CA GLU A 16 -11.04 -22.60 -9.87
C GLU A 16 -10.07 -21.47 -10.25
N THR A 17 -10.62 -20.30 -10.59
CA THR A 17 -9.84 -19.10 -10.88
C THR A 17 -9.36 -18.42 -9.60
N PHE A 18 -8.39 -17.50 -9.71
CA PHE A 18 -7.98 -16.69 -8.56
C PHE A 18 -9.14 -15.85 -7.99
N SER A 19 -10.05 -15.36 -8.83
CA SER A 19 -11.25 -14.64 -8.38
C SER A 19 -12.14 -15.54 -7.52
N ASP A 20 -12.36 -16.79 -7.97
CA ASP A 20 -13.13 -17.79 -7.21
C ASP A 20 -12.48 -18.08 -5.85
N LEU A 21 -11.15 -18.20 -5.81
CA LEU A 21 -10.41 -18.42 -4.57
C LEU A 21 -10.51 -17.22 -3.62
N MET A 22 -10.35 -16.00 -4.13
CA MET A 22 -10.49 -14.78 -3.34
C MET A 22 -11.90 -14.60 -2.78
N SER A 23 -12.93 -15.00 -3.53
CA SER A 23 -14.33 -14.93 -3.08
C SER A 23 -14.57 -15.72 -1.78
N LYS A 24 -13.78 -16.77 -1.53
CA LYS A 24 -13.88 -17.60 -0.32
C LYS A 24 -13.41 -16.90 0.97
N PHE A 25 -12.73 -15.76 0.86
CA PHE A 25 -12.39 -14.89 1.98
C PHE A 25 -13.45 -13.80 2.24
N MET A 26 -14.37 -13.58 1.30
CA MET A 26 -15.30 -12.46 1.36
C MET A 26 -16.39 -12.69 2.41
N ILE A 27 -16.86 -11.59 2.99
CA ILE A 27 -17.91 -11.59 4.02
C ILE A 27 -19.30 -11.46 3.40
N HIS A 28 -19.34 -10.89 2.21
CA HIS A 28 -20.54 -10.75 1.40
C HIS A 28 -20.30 -11.45 0.07
N SER A 29 -21.38 -11.92 -0.56
CA SER A 29 -21.28 -12.43 -1.93
C SER A 29 -20.80 -11.28 -2.82
N PRO A 30 -19.67 -11.42 -3.52
CA PRO A 30 -19.21 -10.36 -4.40
C PRO A 30 -20.28 -10.09 -5.46
N LEU A 31 -20.67 -8.83 -5.62
CA LEU A 31 -21.65 -8.41 -6.64
C LEU A 31 -21.03 -8.37 -8.05
N SER A 32 -19.70 -8.46 -8.14
CA SER A 32 -18.90 -8.43 -9.36
C SER A 32 -17.58 -9.17 -9.15
N ASP A 33 -16.86 -9.43 -10.25
CA ASP A 33 -15.45 -9.85 -10.20
C ASP A 33 -14.59 -8.88 -9.37
N LEU A 34 -13.40 -9.32 -8.95
CA LEU A 34 -12.44 -8.54 -8.17
C LEU A 34 -12.19 -7.16 -8.82
N THR A 35 -12.86 -6.15 -8.27
CA THR A 35 -12.89 -4.76 -8.79
C THR A 35 -11.52 -4.11 -8.83
N TRP A 36 -10.55 -4.60 -8.04
CA TRP A 36 -9.20 -4.07 -8.01
C TRP A 36 -8.24 -4.66 -9.05
N LYS A 37 -8.58 -5.80 -9.67
CA LYS A 37 -7.86 -6.34 -10.83
C LYS A 37 -8.45 -5.86 -12.16
N GLN A 38 -9.70 -5.40 -12.15
CA GLN A 38 -10.32 -4.80 -13.32
C GLN A 38 -9.86 -3.35 -13.46
N LYS A 39 -8.89 -3.09 -14.34
CA LYS A 39 -8.78 -1.78 -14.98
C LYS A 39 -9.76 -1.73 -16.15
N ASP A 40 -10.43 -0.59 -16.32
CA ASP A 40 -11.39 -0.35 -17.42
C ASP A 40 -10.76 -0.49 -18.82
N THR A 41 -9.43 -0.43 -18.91
CA THR A 41 -8.65 -0.85 -20.08
C THR A 41 -7.29 -1.37 -19.60
N PRO A 42 -6.83 -2.58 -19.98
CA PRO A 42 -5.45 -3.00 -19.73
C PRO A 42 -4.52 -1.98 -20.37
N ALA A 43 -3.54 -1.46 -19.62
CA ALA A 43 -2.57 -0.55 -20.22
C ALA A 43 -1.83 -1.28 -21.36
N GLU A 44 -1.61 -0.60 -22.48
CA GLU A 44 -0.78 -1.12 -23.55
C GLU A 44 0.68 -1.03 -23.13
N TYR A 45 1.27 -2.18 -22.79
CA TYR A 45 2.69 -2.33 -22.56
C TYR A 45 3.36 -2.88 -23.82
N SER A 46 4.44 -2.22 -24.25
CA SER A 46 5.41 -2.71 -25.22
C SER A 46 6.80 -2.43 -24.66
N PHE A 47 7.66 -3.45 -24.64
CA PHE A 47 8.97 -3.42 -24.01
C PHE A 47 10.02 -4.05 -24.92
N ASP A 48 11.18 -3.40 -25.04
CA ASP A 48 12.36 -4.03 -25.66
C ASP A 48 13.06 -4.92 -24.62
N ALA A 49 13.02 -6.24 -24.84
CA ALA A 49 13.59 -7.22 -23.94
C ALA A 49 15.10 -7.05 -23.72
N THR A 50 15.84 -6.53 -24.71
CA THR A 50 17.30 -6.36 -24.62
C THR A 50 17.68 -5.30 -23.58
N LEU A 51 16.87 -4.26 -23.43
CA LEU A 51 17.05 -3.19 -22.44
C LEU A 51 16.86 -3.70 -21.01
N PHE A 52 15.95 -4.66 -20.81
CA PHE A 52 15.62 -5.19 -19.49
C PHE A 52 16.42 -6.46 -19.14
N ALA A 53 16.86 -7.24 -20.12
CA ALA A 53 17.66 -8.45 -19.90
C ALA A 53 19.09 -8.13 -19.43
N SER A 54 19.63 -6.99 -19.84
CA SER A 54 20.95 -6.50 -19.46
C SER A 54 20.97 -5.78 -18.11
N GLN A 55 19.81 -5.30 -17.65
CA GLN A 55 19.65 -4.76 -16.30
C GLN A 55 19.68 -5.90 -15.28
N GLN A 56 20.89 -6.35 -14.92
CA GLN A 56 21.12 -7.31 -13.82
C GLN A 56 20.67 -6.80 -12.44
N VAL A 57 20.14 -5.58 -12.37
CA VAL A 57 19.70 -4.93 -11.14
C VAL A 57 18.51 -4.05 -11.52
N MET A 58 17.32 -4.63 -11.68
CA MET A 58 16.14 -3.89 -11.23
C MET A 58 16.43 -3.67 -9.75
N SER A 59 16.83 -2.44 -9.40
CA SER A 59 17.31 -2.12 -8.06
C SER A 59 16.43 -2.84 -7.05
N PRO A 60 17.00 -3.66 -6.12
CA PRO A 60 16.20 -4.27 -5.07
C PRO A 60 15.34 -3.15 -4.52
N VAL A 61 14.01 -3.35 -4.53
CA VAL A 61 13.02 -2.34 -4.13
C VAL A 61 13.64 -1.56 -2.97
N LYS A 62 14.11 -0.34 -3.25
CA LYS A 62 15.08 0.34 -2.38
C LYS A 62 14.49 0.36 -0.98
N GLY A 63 15.23 -0.28 -0.05
CA GLY A 63 15.19 -0.20 1.41
C GLY A 63 13.82 -0.07 2.07
N GLU A 64 13.45 -1.02 2.92
CA GLU A 64 12.50 -0.81 4.04
C GLU A 64 11.14 -0.15 3.72
N ASN A 65 10.78 0.01 2.45
CA ASN A 65 9.42 0.31 2.04
C ASN A 65 8.67 -1.01 2.12
N GLU A 66 8.20 -1.32 3.32
CA GLU A 66 7.38 -2.49 3.60
C GLU A 66 6.28 -2.55 2.52
N LEU A 67 6.31 -3.60 1.68
CA LEU A 67 5.33 -3.78 0.60
C LEU A 67 3.91 -3.92 1.17
N THR A 68 3.80 -4.22 2.46
CA THR A 68 2.61 -4.39 3.27
C THR A 68 2.86 -3.78 4.64
N ASP A 69 1.83 -3.27 5.34
CA ASP A 69 1.99 -2.69 6.68
C ASP A 69 2.10 -3.72 7.83
N TYR A 70 2.21 -5.01 7.47
CA TYR A 70 2.41 -6.15 8.36
C TYR A 70 2.93 -7.34 7.55
N LYS A 71 3.50 -8.32 8.24
CA LYS A 71 3.83 -9.63 7.68
C LYS A 71 2.64 -10.56 7.77
N LEU A 72 2.35 -11.31 6.71
CA LEU A 72 1.29 -12.31 6.73
C LEU A 72 1.71 -13.51 7.58
N GLU A 73 0.89 -13.89 8.54
CA GLU A 73 1.07 -15.07 9.39
C GLU A 73 -0.06 -16.09 9.12
N LYS A 74 0.12 -17.34 9.56
CA LYS A 74 -0.87 -18.42 9.38
C LYS A 74 -2.19 -18.13 10.10
N ASP A 75 -2.12 -17.60 11.33
CA ASP A 75 -3.29 -17.21 12.11
C ASP A 75 -4.07 -16.07 11.43
N THR A 76 -3.36 -15.12 10.82
CA THR A 76 -3.94 -13.99 10.08
C THR A 76 -4.32 -14.32 8.62
N ALA A 77 -4.43 -15.60 8.24
CA ALA A 77 -4.76 -16.01 6.87
C ALA A 77 -6.05 -15.38 6.32
N GLN A 78 -7.05 -15.11 7.18
CA GLN A 78 -8.31 -14.48 6.80
C GLN A 78 -8.15 -13.07 6.20
N VAL A 79 -7.05 -12.36 6.49
CA VAL A 79 -6.77 -11.01 5.95
C VAL A 79 -5.84 -11.03 4.74
N PHE A 80 -5.59 -12.21 4.16
CA PHE A 80 -4.85 -12.36 2.90
C PHE A 80 -5.32 -11.42 1.78
N PRO A 81 -6.63 -11.17 1.56
CA PRO A 81 -7.06 -10.19 0.55
C PRO A 81 -6.42 -8.81 0.74
N ASP A 82 -6.45 -8.26 1.96
CA ASP A 82 -5.85 -6.97 2.29
C ASP A 82 -4.33 -6.99 2.12
N PHE A 83 -3.67 -8.02 2.67
CA PHE A 83 -2.23 -8.21 2.52
C PHE A 83 -1.80 -8.25 1.03
N TYR A 84 -2.45 -9.10 0.23
CA TYR A 84 -2.09 -9.31 -1.16
C TYR A 84 -2.38 -8.09 -2.02
N TYR A 85 -3.49 -7.39 -1.75
CA TYR A 85 -3.82 -6.13 -2.40
C TYR A 85 -2.74 -5.07 -2.18
N GLN A 86 -2.28 -4.89 -0.94
CA GLN A 86 -1.19 -3.98 -0.61
C GLN A 86 0.12 -4.40 -1.30
N PHE A 87 0.47 -5.69 -1.20
CA PHE A 87 1.66 -6.26 -1.80
C PHE A 87 1.74 -5.98 -3.31
N ILE A 88 0.70 -6.38 -4.06
CA ILE A 88 0.64 -6.19 -5.52
C ILE A 88 0.69 -4.71 -5.90
N ARG A 89 -0.04 -3.86 -5.17
CA ARG A 89 -0.08 -2.42 -5.42
C ARG A 89 1.26 -1.74 -5.17
N ASN A 90 2.05 -2.19 -4.21
CA ASN A 90 3.35 -1.61 -3.91
C ASN A 90 4.46 -2.23 -4.77
N PHE A 91 4.41 -3.54 -5.04
CA PHE A 91 5.34 -4.22 -5.95
C PHE A 91 5.26 -3.64 -7.37
N SER A 92 4.04 -3.39 -7.87
CA SER A 92 3.80 -2.81 -9.20
C SER A 92 4.36 -1.39 -9.36
N LYS A 93 4.56 -0.63 -8.28
CA LYS A 93 5.19 0.70 -8.33
C LYS A 93 6.71 0.64 -8.48
N GLY A 94 7.32 -0.53 -8.27
CA GLY A 94 8.77 -0.69 -8.35
C GLY A 94 9.32 -0.44 -9.75
N SER A 95 8.57 -0.81 -10.79
CA SER A 95 8.92 -0.57 -12.20
C SER A 95 7.73 -0.76 -13.14
N CYS A 96 7.83 -0.28 -14.38
CA CYS A 96 6.82 -0.54 -15.41
C CYS A 96 6.70 -2.04 -15.76
N VAL A 97 7.80 -2.79 -15.66
CA VAL A 97 7.83 -4.25 -15.84
C VAL A 97 7.06 -4.95 -14.71
N ASN A 98 7.25 -4.55 -13.45
CA ASN A 98 6.49 -5.07 -12.32
C ASN A 98 5.00 -4.75 -12.45
N ALA A 99 4.68 -3.52 -12.88
CA ALA A 99 3.30 -3.13 -13.15
C ALA A 99 2.64 -4.05 -14.18
N ALA A 100 3.28 -4.25 -15.34
CA ALA A 100 2.78 -5.14 -16.36
C ALA A 100 2.68 -6.60 -15.89
N TYR A 101 3.65 -7.07 -15.08
CA TYR A 101 3.65 -8.41 -14.52
C TYR A 101 2.48 -8.64 -13.55
N CYS A 102 2.07 -7.63 -12.79
CA CYS A 102 0.91 -7.71 -11.90
C CYS A 102 -0.43 -7.58 -12.64
N ASP A 103 -0.47 -6.77 -13.70
CA ASP A 103 -1.68 -6.35 -14.42
C ASP A 103 -2.18 -7.39 -15.44
N ARG A 104 -1.26 -8.11 -16.09
CA ARG A 104 -1.58 -9.05 -17.19
C ARG A 104 -1.39 -10.51 -16.78
N ASP A 105 -2.13 -11.44 -17.37
CA ASP A 105 -1.77 -12.85 -17.28
C ASP A 105 -0.37 -13.11 -17.86
N LEU A 106 0.22 -14.28 -17.56
CA LEU A 106 1.60 -14.56 -17.93
C LEU A 106 1.82 -14.57 -19.46
N THR A 107 0.82 -14.98 -20.23
CA THR A 107 0.87 -15.04 -21.69
C THR A 107 0.86 -13.62 -22.27
N ALA A 108 -0.07 -12.78 -21.82
CA ALA A 108 -0.19 -11.38 -22.24
C ALA A 108 0.97 -10.51 -21.74
N PHE A 109 1.57 -10.84 -20.59
CA PHE A 109 2.79 -10.22 -20.11
C PHE A 109 3.99 -10.58 -21.00
N LYS A 110 4.18 -11.87 -21.33
CA LYS A 110 5.25 -12.30 -22.25
C LYS A 110 5.10 -11.65 -23.62
N ALA A 111 3.88 -11.57 -24.15
CA ALA A 111 3.57 -10.96 -25.44
C ALA A 111 3.83 -9.44 -25.49
N ALA A 112 4.04 -8.78 -24.34
CA ALA A 112 4.40 -7.37 -24.28
C ALA A 112 5.87 -7.09 -24.67
N PHE A 113 6.69 -8.13 -24.81
CA PHE A 113 8.12 -7.98 -25.08
C PHE A 113 8.47 -8.27 -26.53
N GLU A 114 9.29 -7.39 -27.10
CA GLU A 114 9.92 -7.54 -28.41
C GLU A 114 11.43 -7.79 -28.21
N GLY A 115 12.02 -8.67 -29.02
CA GLY A 115 13.45 -8.97 -28.98
C GLY A 115 13.78 -10.47 -28.97
N PRO A 116 15.06 -10.83 -28.73
CA PRO A 116 15.49 -12.23 -28.72
C PRO A 116 14.80 -13.04 -27.61
N GLU A 117 14.32 -14.25 -27.93
CA GLU A 117 13.62 -15.13 -26.98
C GLU A 117 14.44 -15.43 -25.71
N ASN A 118 15.77 -15.45 -25.81
CA ASN A 118 16.66 -15.63 -24.65
C ASN A 118 16.59 -14.45 -23.68
N ASP A 119 16.44 -13.23 -24.20
CA ASP A 119 16.32 -12.02 -23.39
C ASP A 119 14.94 -11.91 -22.76
N ILE A 120 13.88 -12.24 -23.52
CA ILE A 120 12.52 -12.37 -22.99
C ILE A 120 12.50 -13.37 -21.84
N ARG A 121 13.07 -14.57 -22.02
CA ARG A 121 13.13 -15.59 -20.96
C ARG A 121 13.86 -15.09 -19.71
N ARG A 122 14.92 -14.30 -19.89
CA ARG A 122 15.70 -13.74 -18.79
C ARG A 122 14.91 -12.69 -18.01
N VAL A 123 14.23 -11.77 -18.70
CA VAL A 123 13.35 -10.78 -18.07
C VAL A 123 12.22 -11.47 -17.30
N MET A 124 11.61 -12.50 -17.89
CA MET A 124 10.57 -13.30 -17.23
C MET A 124 11.09 -14.00 -15.97
N ALA A 125 12.31 -14.56 -16.00
CA ALA A 125 12.92 -15.18 -14.83
C ALA A 125 13.24 -14.15 -13.74
N ASN A 126 13.79 -12.99 -14.12
CA ASN A 126 14.14 -11.91 -13.20
C ASN A 126 12.90 -11.40 -12.45
N VAL A 127 11.83 -11.03 -13.16
CA VAL A 127 10.61 -10.51 -12.50
C VAL A 127 9.93 -11.55 -11.60
N LYS A 128 9.99 -12.83 -11.98
CA LYS A 128 9.50 -13.94 -11.12
C LYS A 128 10.32 -14.06 -9.85
N ASN A 129 11.66 -14.00 -9.95
CA ASN A 129 12.55 -14.05 -8.80
C ASN A 129 12.34 -12.84 -7.88
N ASP A 130 12.22 -11.64 -8.45
CA ASP A 130 11.97 -10.41 -7.71
C ASP A 130 10.65 -10.49 -6.95
N PHE A 131 9.59 -10.95 -7.61
CA PHE A 131 8.29 -11.17 -6.97
C PHE A 131 8.39 -12.22 -5.85
N ALA A 132 9.00 -13.37 -6.12
CA ALA A 132 9.10 -14.45 -5.15
C ALA A 132 9.90 -14.05 -3.90
N ASN A 133 11.02 -13.36 -4.09
CA ASN A 133 11.84 -12.86 -2.99
C ASN A 133 11.10 -11.78 -2.19
N ALA A 134 10.46 -10.83 -2.88
CA ALA A 134 9.65 -9.80 -2.25
C ALA A 134 8.49 -10.39 -1.45
N PHE A 135 7.79 -11.38 -2.01
CA PHE A 135 6.67 -12.06 -1.36
C PHE A 135 7.14 -12.83 -0.13
N LYS A 136 8.20 -13.64 -0.26
CA LYS A 136 8.79 -14.40 0.86
C LYS A 136 9.21 -13.48 2.01
N ASN A 137 9.81 -12.32 1.71
CA ASN A 137 10.19 -11.34 2.73
C ASN A 137 8.99 -10.70 3.45
N ALA A 138 7.83 -10.63 2.79
CA ALA A 138 6.58 -10.13 3.35
C ALA A 138 5.79 -11.20 4.13
N LEU A 139 6.25 -12.46 4.11
CA LEU A 139 5.72 -13.51 4.97
C LEU A 139 6.33 -13.43 6.37
N GLY A 140 5.50 -13.84 7.33
CA GLY A 140 5.84 -14.01 8.72
C GLY A 140 6.48 -15.36 9.03
N ALA A 141 7.03 -15.49 10.23
CA ALA A 141 7.86 -16.63 10.60
C ALA A 141 7.06 -17.95 10.67
N SER A 142 5.73 -17.89 10.82
CA SER A 142 4.89 -19.08 10.86
C SER A 142 4.90 -19.91 9.56
N PHE A 143 5.42 -19.35 8.46
CA PHE A 143 5.55 -20.00 7.16
C PHE A 143 6.93 -20.62 6.89
N ASP A 144 7.94 -20.36 7.71
CA ASP A 144 9.34 -20.72 7.43
C ASP A 144 9.51 -22.24 7.23
N ASP A 145 8.96 -23.06 8.13
CA ASP A 145 9.11 -24.53 8.08
C ASP A 145 8.36 -25.18 6.90
N GLU A 146 7.17 -24.69 6.55
CA GLU A 146 6.32 -25.31 5.52
C GLU A 146 6.76 -24.94 4.10
N TYR A 147 7.45 -23.80 3.96
CA TYR A 147 7.74 -23.20 2.66
C TYR A 147 9.21 -22.82 2.47
N GLU A 148 10.13 -23.44 3.23
CA GLU A 148 11.57 -23.17 3.16
C GLU A 148 12.09 -23.18 1.71
N THR A 149 11.69 -24.19 0.93
CA THR A 149 12.11 -24.40 -0.47
C THR A 149 11.10 -23.92 -1.51
N ALA A 150 10.00 -23.29 -1.11
CA ALA A 150 8.95 -22.88 -2.04
C ALA A 150 9.38 -21.66 -2.87
N PHE A 151 9.02 -21.67 -4.16
CA PHE A 151 9.23 -20.54 -5.05
C PHE A 151 7.90 -19.79 -5.27
N PHE A 152 7.74 -18.68 -4.55
CA PHE A 152 6.51 -17.89 -4.50
C PHE A 152 6.32 -16.97 -5.71
N ASP A 153 6.39 -17.50 -6.93
CA ASP A 153 5.98 -16.69 -8.09
C ASP A 153 4.46 -16.41 -8.06
N ARG A 154 4.02 -15.44 -8.88
CA ARG A 154 2.60 -15.05 -8.90
C ARG A 154 1.67 -16.23 -9.18
N THR A 155 2.06 -17.14 -10.07
CA THR A 155 1.24 -18.31 -10.40
C THR A 155 1.07 -19.21 -9.18
N TYR A 156 2.15 -19.49 -8.43
CA TYR A 156 2.08 -20.28 -7.21
C TYR A 156 1.21 -19.59 -6.14
N VAL A 157 1.41 -18.28 -5.92
CA VAL A 157 0.67 -17.50 -4.93
C VAL A 157 -0.84 -17.48 -5.24
N GLU A 158 -1.20 -17.20 -6.48
CA GLU A 158 -2.58 -17.08 -6.94
C GLU A 158 -3.29 -18.42 -7.19
N THR A 159 -2.63 -19.55 -6.92
CA THR A 159 -3.24 -20.88 -7.08
C THR A 159 -3.08 -21.77 -5.86
N GLN A 160 -1.86 -22.15 -5.49
CA GLN A 160 -1.59 -23.15 -4.45
C GLN A 160 -1.54 -22.50 -3.06
N PHE A 161 -0.82 -21.39 -2.93
CA PHE A 161 -0.68 -20.72 -1.64
C PHE A 161 -2.02 -20.21 -1.11
N VAL A 162 -2.79 -19.49 -1.95
CA VAL A 162 -4.11 -18.99 -1.56
C VAL A 162 -5.08 -20.14 -1.18
N LYS A 163 -5.02 -21.29 -1.85
CA LYS A 163 -5.81 -22.49 -1.47
C LYS A 163 -5.48 -22.95 -0.06
N ARG A 164 -4.20 -22.98 0.28
CA ARG A 164 -3.77 -23.35 1.64
C ARG A 164 -4.28 -22.35 2.68
N LEU A 165 -4.21 -21.05 2.40
CA LEU A 165 -4.69 -20.02 3.33
C LEU A 165 -6.19 -20.08 3.58
N ILE A 166 -6.99 -20.49 2.58
CA ILE A 166 -8.44 -20.67 2.75
C ILE A 166 -8.75 -21.72 3.84
N GLU A 167 -7.91 -22.75 3.97
CA GLU A 167 -8.06 -23.81 4.98
C GLU A 167 -7.72 -23.32 6.40
N LEU A 168 -6.96 -22.23 6.52
CA LEU A 168 -6.46 -21.69 7.78
C LEU A 168 -7.23 -20.44 8.26
N LYS A 169 -8.28 -20.03 7.53
CA LYS A 169 -8.94 -18.75 7.80
C LYS A 169 -9.69 -18.75 9.13
N GLU A 170 -9.48 -17.71 9.92
CA GLU A 170 -10.17 -17.48 11.18
C GLU A 170 -10.90 -16.13 11.17
N TRP A 171 -12.21 -16.16 11.43
CA TRP A 171 -13.08 -14.97 11.38
C TRP A 171 -12.67 -13.81 12.31
N PRO A 172 -12.21 -14.05 13.56
CA PRO A 172 -11.82 -12.96 14.45
C PRO A 172 -10.73 -12.05 13.87
N GLU A 173 -9.79 -12.59 13.09
CA GLU A 173 -8.69 -11.83 12.52
C GLU A 173 -9.12 -10.77 11.52
N PHE A 174 -10.22 -11.00 10.80
CA PHE A 174 -10.84 -9.96 9.99
C PHE A 174 -11.25 -8.76 10.85
N GLY A 175 -11.98 -9.01 11.94
CA GLY A 175 -12.48 -7.97 12.82
C GLY A 175 -11.36 -7.20 13.52
N ILE A 176 -10.32 -7.91 13.96
CA ILE A 176 -9.11 -7.31 14.55
C ILE A 176 -8.46 -6.36 13.55
N ARG A 177 -8.19 -6.83 12.32
CA ARG A 177 -7.58 -6.00 11.29
C ARG A 177 -8.45 -4.82 10.90
N GLN A 178 -9.76 -5.03 10.75
CA GLN A 178 -10.72 -3.97 10.44
C GLN A 178 -10.69 -2.86 11.50
N ASN A 179 -10.65 -3.21 12.79
CA ASN A 179 -10.56 -2.24 13.88
C ASN A 179 -9.26 -1.41 13.80
N ILE A 180 -8.13 -2.05 13.52
CA ILE A 180 -6.83 -1.36 13.37
C ILE A 180 -6.90 -0.28 12.27
N VAL A 181 -7.44 -0.61 11.10
CA VAL A 181 -7.51 0.35 9.99
C VAL A 181 -8.61 1.41 10.19
N ILE A 182 -9.70 1.10 10.89
CA ILE A 182 -10.73 2.06 11.30
C ILE A 182 -10.15 3.13 12.24
N GLU A 183 -9.34 2.73 13.22
CA GLU A 183 -8.68 3.69 14.12
C GLU A 183 -7.73 4.62 13.36
N LYS A 184 -6.99 4.11 12.37
CA LYS A 184 -6.19 4.95 11.47
C LYS A 184 -7.09 5.95 10.71
N ALA A 185 -8.24 5.52 10.19
CA ALA A 185 -9.17 6.39 9.47
C ALA A 185 -9.78 7.50 10.37
N ARG A 186 -10.17 7.17 11.60
CA ARG A 186 -10.65 8.15 12.61
C ARG A 186 -9.61 9.23 12.91
N SER A 187 -8.33 8.87 12.81
CA SER A 187 -7.22 9.82 13.01
C SER A 187 -6.94 10.73 11.80
N GLY A 188 -7.63 10.54 10.67
CA GLY A 188 -7.46 11.27 9.41
C GLY A 188 -6.70 10.50 8.34
N ASN A 189 -6.05 9.39 8.69
CA ASN A 189 -5.38 8.53 7.72
C ASN A 189 -6.34 7.45 7.21
N VAL A 190 -7.19 7.81 6.25
CA VAL A 190 -8.22 6.92 5.67
C VAL A 190 -7.68 5.87 4.71
N LYS A 191 -6.48 6.09 4.17
CA LYS A 191 -5.91 5.28 3.09
C LYS A 191 -5.85 3.77 3.43
N PRO A 192 -5.36 3.33 4.60
CA PRO A 192 -5.37 1.92 4.98
C PRO A 192 -6.78 1.31 5.01
N TYR A 193 -7.79 2.04 5.49
CA TYR A 193 -9.15 1.52 5.56
C TYR A 193 -9.81 1.41 4.19
N VAL A 194 -9.62 2.42 3.33
CA VAL A 194 -10.08 2.37 1.93
C VAL A 194 -9.44 1.19 1.18
N TRP A 195 -8.15 0.95 1.39
CA TRP A 195 -7.45 -0.19 0.78
C TRP A 195 -7.97 -1.53 1.28
N PHE A 196 -8.16 -1.66 2.58
CA PHE A 196 -8.79 -2.83 3.19
C PHE A 196 -10.16 -3.11 2.56
N LEU A 197 -11.03 -2.10 2.46
CA LEU A 197 -12.35 -2.27 1.84
C LEU A 197 -12.27 -2.65 0.35
N LYS A 198 -11.38 -2.02 -0.44
CA LYS A 198 -11.18 -2.42 -1.85
C LYS A 198 -10.69 -3.86 -1.97
N ALA A 199 -9.81 -4.31 -1.08
CA ALA A 199 -9.28 -5.66 -1.09
C ALA A 199 -10.38 -6.72 -0.85
N PHE A 200 -11.40 -6.37 -0.06
CA PHE A 200 -12.60 -7.15 0.18
C PHE A 200 -13.77 -6.84 -0.78
N ASN A 201 -13.45 -6.25 -1.94
CA ASN A 201 -14.38 -6.03 -3.05
C ASN A 201 -15.57 -5.09 -2.76
N PHE A 202 -15.44 -4.19 -1.78
CA PHE A 202 -16.43 -3.13 -1.58
C PHE A 202 -16.38 -2.12 -2.74
N THR A 203 -17.54 -1.71 -3.23
CA THR A 203 -17.69 -0.66 -4.24
C THR A 203 -17.32 0.70 -3.69
N ASP A 204 -16.96 1.65 -4.57
CA ASP A 204 -16.63 3.02 -4.16
C ASP A 204 -17.77 3.68 -3.36
N THR A 205 -19.04 3.40 -3.71
CA THR A 205 -20.23 3.88 -2.98
C THR A 205 -20.33 3.29 -1.56
N GLU A 206 -20.07 1.99 -1.41
CA GLU A 206 -20.05 1.36 -0.08
C GLU A 206 -18.88 1.86 0.76
N ILE A 207 -17.71 2.04 0.14
CA ILE A 207 -16.55 2.63 0.81
C ILE A 207 -16.88 4.03 1.33
N TRP A 208 -17.49 4.88 0.52
CA TRP A 208 -17.97 6.18 0.97
C TRP A 208 -18.87 6.07 2.20
N THR A 209 -19.86 5.17 2.14
CA THR A 209 -20.83 4.93 3.22
C THR A 209 -20.18 4.49 4.53
N LEU A 210 -19.08 3.73 4.44
CA LEU A 210 -18.34 3.23 5.59
C LEU A 210 -17.30 4.22 6.12
N VAL A 211 -16.73 5.07 5.25
CA VAL A 211 -15.69 6.03 5.62
C VAL A 211 -16.29 7.30 6.22
N TYR A 212 -17.33 7.89 5.63
CA TYR A 212 -17.84 9.19 6.07
C TYR A 212 -18.25 9.26 7.55
N PRO A 213 -18.89 8.23 8.17
CA PRO A 213 -19.30 8.31 9.56
C PRO A 213 -18.10 8.40 10.51
N LEU A 214 -16.94 7.89 10.09
CA LEU A 214 -15.70 7.95 10.86
C LEU A 214 -15.07 9.34 10.87
N LEU A 215 -15.41 10.19 9.91
CA LEU A 215 -14.82 11.53 9.73
C LEU A 215 -15.65 12.63 10.41
N ILE A 216 -16.90 12.33 10.79
CA ILE A 216 -17.84 13.31 11.34
C ILE A 216 -17.57 13.56 12.83
N ASN A 217 -17.65 14.82 13.27
CA ASN A 217 -17.72 15.13 14.69
C ASN A 217 -19.10 14.72 15.24
N GLY A 218 -19.15 14.07 16.41
CA GLY A 218 -20.39 13.59 17.03
C GLY A 218 -21.40 14.70 17.37
N SER A 219 -20.95 15.95 17.54
CA SER A 219 -21.84 17.11 17.76
C SER A 219 -21.79 18.08 16.58
N LEU A 220 -22.80 18.00 15.69
CA LEU A 220 -22.96 18.93 14.57
C LEU A 220 -24.25 19.75 14.69
N SER A 221 -24.15 21.06 14.42
CA SER A 221 -25.32 21.91 14.20
C SER A 221 -26.10 21.50 12.94
N ARG A 222 -27.29 22.05 12.74
CA ARG A 222 -28.09 21.80 11.52
C ARG A 222 -27.38 22.32 10.28
N GLU A 223 -26.73 23.46 10.42
CA GLU A 223 -25.93 24.14 9.39
C GLU A 223 -24.71 23.28 9.02
N ASP A 224 -24.03 22.71 10.01
CA ASP A 224 -22.88 21.82 9.79
C ASP A 224 -23.30 20.53 9.10
N LYS A 225 -24.42 19.91 9.50
CA LYS A 225 -24.97 18.72 8.83
C LYS A 225 -25.30 19.00 7.36
N THR A 226 -25.85 20.18 7.08
CA THR A 226 -26.17 20.60 5.71
C THR A 226 -24.90 20.83 4.89
N THR A 227 -23.88 21.47 5.49
CA THR A 227 -22.58 21.73 4.86
C THR A 227 -21.85 20.41 4.56
N PHE A 228 -21.82 19.51 5.54
CA PHE A 228 -21.25 18.17 5.42
C PHE A 228 -21.86 17.39 4.27
N ARG A 229 -23.20 17.30 4.22
CA ARG A 229 -23.93 16.58 3.16
C ARG A 229 -23.60 17.13 1.77
N LYS A 230 -23.70 18.46 1.59
CA LYS A 230 -23.39 19.10 0.30
C LYS A 230 -21.96 18.81 -0.14
N LYS A 231 -21.00 18.83 0.78
CA LYS A 231 -19.59 18.56 0.46
C LYS A 231 -19.33 17.09 0.15
N MET A 232 -19.96 16.18 0.88
CA MET A 232 -19.92 14.76 0.57
C MET A 232 -20.45 14.49 -0.85
N GLU A 233 -21.64 15.01 -1.19
CA GLU A 233 -22.24 14.82 -2.52
C GLU A 233 -21.34 15.37 -3.64
N ILE A 234 -20.69 16.53 -3.43
CA ILE A 234 -19.75 17.10 -4.41
C ILE A 234 -18.54 16.19 -4.58
N CYS A 235 -17.89 15.77 -3.49
CA CYS A 235 -16.68 14.97 -3.54
C CYS A 235 -16.95 13.55 -4.08
N GLN A 236 -18.09 12.95 -3.74
CA GLN A 236 -18.47 11.62 -4.21
C GLN A 236 -18.68 11.57 -5.73
N ASN A 237 -19.24 12.63 -6.31
CA ASN A 237 -19.52 12.72 -7.74
C ASN A 237 -18.41 13.42 -8.54
N LYS A 238 -17.26 13.71 -7.92
CA LYS A 238 -16.13 14.38 -8.56
C LYS A 238 -15.33 13.38 -9.41
N ASP A 239 -14.93 13.79 -10.60
CA ASP A 239 -13.97 13.03 -11.42
C ASP A 239 -12.62 12.92 -10.68
N GLY A 240 -12.08 11.71 -10.60
CA GLY A 240 -10.81 11.46 -9.91
C GLY A 240 -10.75 10.09 -9.26
N THR A 241 -9.68 9.82 -8.52
CA THR A 241 -9.61 8.58 -7.74
C THR A 241 -10.41 8.73 -6.44
N LEU A 242 -10.99 7.63 -5.97
CA LEU A 242 -11.72 7.59 -4.69
C LEU A 242 -10.91 8.22 -3.53
N LEU A 243 -9.60 7.93 -3.47
CA LEU A 243 -8.76 8.44 -2.39
C LEU A 243 -8.54 9.95 -2.48
N ASP A 244 -8.34 10.49 -3.68
CA ASP A 244 -8.18 11.93 -3.86
C ASP A 244 -9.46 12.66 -3.45
N ASN A 245 -10.61 12.13 -3.86
CA ASN A 245 -11.92 12.69 -3.50
C ASN A 245 -12.21 12.62 -2.00
N ILE A 246 -11.81 11.54 -1.31
CA ILE A 246 -11.93 11.44 0.16
C ILE A 246 -10.98 12.41 0.85
N ASN A 247 -9.73 12.56 0.38
CA ASN A 247 -8.76 13.49 0.96
C ASN A 247 -9.23 14.94 0.81
N ASP A 248 -9.75 15.33 -0.35
CA ASP A 248 -10.36 16.65 -0.57
C ASP A 248 -11.53 16.90 0.39
N PHE A 249 -12.33 15.87 0.66
CA PHE A 249 -13.40 15.94 1.64
C PHE A 249 -12.87 16.16 3.05
N ILE A 250 -11.84 15.42 3.47
CA ILE A 250 -11.18 15.58 4.77
C ILE A 250 -10.62 17.00 4.92
N ASP A 251 -9.92 17.52 3.91
CA ASP A 251 -9.36 18.87 3.92
C ASP A 251 -10.46 19.92 4.12
N CYS A 252 -11.62 19.73 3.49
CA CYS A 252 -12.79 20.58 3.71
C CYS A 252 -13.33 20.48 5.14
N LEU A 253 -13.36 19.28 5.75
CA LEU A 253 -13.79 19.10 7.13
C LEU A 253 -12.82 19.73 8.12
N VAL A 254 -11.51 19.63 7.87
CA VAL A 254 -10.46 20.26 8.70
C VAL A 254 -10.59 21.78 8.63
N LEU A 255 -10.71 22.36 7.43
CA LEU A 255 -10.90 23.80 7.22
C LEU A 255 -12.13 24.35 7.95
N LYS A 256 -13.19 23.55 8.05
CA LYS A 256 -14.45 23.91 8.71
C LYS A 256 -14.52 23.51 10.19
N LYS A 257 -13.46 22.91 10.75
CA LYS A 257 -13.41 22.35 12.13
C LYS A 257 -14.51 21.31 12.41
N LEU A 258 -14.95 20.61 11.37
CA LEU A 258 -15.96 19.55 11.43
C LEU A 258 -15.35 18.16 11.57
N PHE A 259 -14.02 18.06 11.45
CA PHE A 259 -13.28 16.82 11.55
C PHE A 259 -13.08 16.40 13.00
N ALA A 260 -13.35 15.12 13.32
CA ALA A 260 -13.33 14.58 14.68
C ALA A 260 -12.03 14.89 15.47
N LYS A 261 -10.87 14.91 14.80
CA LYS A 261 -9.57 15.20 15.44
C LYS A 261 -9.25 16.70 15.56
N ALA A 262 -9.87 17.57 14.76
CA ALA A 262 -9.59 19.01 14.78
C ALA A 262 -9.97 19.67 16.13
N ASN A 263 -10.77 18.98 16.96
CA ASN A 263 -11.21 19.46 18.27
C ASN A 263 -10.49 18.79 19.46
N GLN A 264 -9.46 17.96 19.24
CA GLN A 264 -8.60 17.45 20.32
C GLN A 264 -7.42 18.39 20.67
N VAL A 265 -7.25 19.50 19.94
CA VAL A 265 -6.33 20.58 20.34
C VAL A 265 -7.15 21.75 20.88
N GLN A 266 -7.76 21.55 22.04
CA GLN A 266 -8.16 22.63 22.96
C GLN A 266 -8.45 22.01 24.34
N ASP A 267 -7.39 21.56 24.99
CA ASP A 267 -7.42 21.38 26.45
C ASP A 267 -7.13 22.76 27.07
N PRO A 268 -8.04 23.33 27.89
CA PRO A 268 -7.80 24.59 28.57
C PRO A 268 -6.89 24.34 29.76
N THR A 269 -5.58 24.27 29.52
CA THR A 269 -4.62 24.28 30.64
C THR A 269 -4.63 25.67 31.29
N THR A 270 -5.41 25.74 32.37
CA THR A 270 -5.10 26.41 33.64
C THR A 270 -4.84 27.91 33.59
N GLY A 271 -5.74 28.65 34.23
CA GLY A 271 -5.63 30.07 34.50
C GLY A 271 -4.29 30.45 35.14
N TYR A 272 -3.62 31.39 34.49
CA TYR A 272 -2.65 32.24 35.13
C TYR A 272 -3.25 33.65 35.15
N VAL A 273 -3.62 34.11 36.34
CA VAL A 273 -3.93 35.51 36.62
C VAL A 273 -2.60 36.20 36.86
N PRO A 274 -2.17 37.19 36.06
CA PRO A 274 -1.05 38.02 36.44
C PRO A 274 -1.48 38.89 37.62
N LYS A 275 -0.92 38.64 38.80
CA LYS A 275 -0.96 39.61 39.90
C LYS A 275 -0.12 40.82 39.48
N GLU A 276 -0.77 41.97 39.46
CA GLU A 276 -0.11 43.26 39.61
C GLU A 276 0.78 43.22 40.85
N ASN A 277 2.04 43.64 40.70
CA ASN A 277 2.72 44.38 41.74
C ASN A 277 3.86 45.20 41.14
N ASN A 278 3.65 46.52 41.19
CA ASN A 278 4.68 47.53 41.08
C ASN A 278 5.75 47.32 42.16
N SER A 279 7.02 47.38 41.75
CA SER A 279 8.02 48.14 42.49
C SER A 279 9.16 48.52 41.54
N ASP A 280 9.18 49.80 41.16
CA ASP A 280 10.36 50.49 40.69
C ASP A 280 11.54 50.31 41.67
N ILE A 281 12.75 50.19 41.15
CA ILE A 281 13.87 51.10 41.44
C ILE A 281 15.02 50.83 40.46
N SER A 282 15.44 51.92 39.83
CA SER A 282 16.53 52.15 38.87
C SER A 282 17.93 51.72 39.31
N LYS A 283 18.80 51.33 38.36
CA LYS A 283 19.92 52.17 37.82
C LYS A 283 20.93 51.38 36.98
N ASN A 284 21.25 51.97 35.81
CA ASN A 284 22.58 52.11 35.18
C ASN A 284 23.26 50.84 34.62
N LEU A 285 24.02 50.83 33.52
CA LEU A 285 24.42 51.74 32.42
C LEU A 285 25.24 50.85 31.45
N LEU A 286 25.26 51.18 30.14
CA LEU A 286 26.37 51.08 29.14
C LEU A 286 27.34 49.86 29.19
N ASP A 287 27.60 49.09 28.15
CA ASP A 287 28.15 49.32 26.79
C ASP A 287 28.21 47.90 26.15
N GLY A 288 28.32 47.60 24.86
CA GLY A 288 28.82 48.31 23.70
C GLY A 288 29.28 47.23 22.68
N TYR A 289 28.84 47.38 21.43
CA TYR A 289 29.51 47.03 20.17
C TYR A 289 30.12 45.64 19.85
N SER A 290 29.65 45.16 18.68
CA SER A 290 30.44 44.72 17.51
C SER A 290 30.80 43.25 17.29
N LYS A 291 30.07 42.70 16.29
CA LYS A 291 30.58 41.96 15.11
C LYS A 291 32.06 42.23 14.79
N VAL A 292 32.80 41.16 14.49
CA VAL A 292 33.83 41.14 13.43
C VAL A 292 33.89 39.75 12.78
N ARG A 293 33.61 39.71 11.47
CA ARG A 293 34.16 38.75 10.50
C ARG A 293 35.62 39.14 10.23
N ARG A 294 36.52 38.18 10.03
CA ARG A 294 37.42 38.25 8.87
C ARG A 294 38.06 36.91 8.50
N ASP A 295 38.04 36.71 7.20
CA ASP A 295 38.71 35.74 6.34
C ASP A 295 40.24 35.74 6.46
N SER A 296 40.85 34.69 5.90
CA SER A 296 41.91 34.70 4.86
C SER A 296 43.01 33.67 5.17
N GLU A 297 43.10 32.58 4.40
CA GLU A 297 43.98 32.37 3.22
C GLU A 297 45.37 31.82 3.58
N GLY A 298 45.83 30.83 2.81
CA GLY A 298 47.25 30.49 2.70
C GLY A 298 47.59 28.99 2.66
N GLU A 299 47.42 28.36 1.49
CA GLU A 299 48.35 27.33 1.00
C GLU A 299 49.73 27.97 0.74
N PRO A 300 50.90 27.27 0.79
CA PRO A 300 51.21 26.22 -0.19
C PRO A 300 52.19 25.08 0.20
N GLU A 301 52.22 24.09 -0.70
CA GLU A 301 53.35 23.27 -1.19
C GLU A 301 54.03 22.15 -0.36
N LEU A 302 54.11 20.99 -1.03
CA LEU A 302 54.89 19.77 -0.75
C LEU A 302 56.40 19.98 -1.00
N PRO A 303 57.27 19.11 -0.46
CA PRO A 303 57.80 18.05 -1.32
C PRO A 303 57.92 16.66 -0.67
N SER A 304 58.05 15.70 -1.58
CA SER A 304 58.27 14.25 -1.51
C SER A 304 59.56 13.74 -0.82
N GLU A 305 59.50 12.52 -0.26
CA GLU A 305 60.55 11.45 -0.21
C GLU A 305 59.90 10.19 0.40
N GLU A 306 59.65 9.10 -0.34
CA GLU A 306 60.51 7.93 -0.62
C GLU A 306 61.06 7.10 0.56
N ASN A 307 60.53 5.87 0.65
CA ASN A 307 61.21 4.57 0.77
C ASN A 307 61.53 3.86 2.11
N GLN A 308 61.43 2.52 1.98
CA GLN A 308 61.93 1.37 2.77
C GLN A 308 60.98 0.83 3.86
N SER A 309 60.25 -0.28 3.64
CA SER A 309 60.67 -1.69 3.53
C SER A 309 61.40 -2.23 4.77
N THR A 310 60.71 -3.10 5.51
CA THR A 310 61.25 -4.34 6.10
C THR A 310 60.14 -5.36 6.20
#